data_AF-A0A0F8YRE7-F1
#
_entry.id   AF-A0A0F8YRE7-F1
#
_cell.length_a   1.000
_cell.length_b   1.000
_cell.length_c   1.000
_cell.angle_alpha   90.00
_cell.angle_beta   90.00
_cell.angle_gamma   90.00
#
_symmetry.space_group_name_H-M   'P 1'
#
loop_
_entity.id
_entity.type
_entity.pdbx_description
1 polymer ?
#
loop_
_entity_poly.entity_id
_entity_poly.type
_entity_poly.pdbx_seq_one_letter_code
_entity_poly.pdbx_strand_id
1 'polypeptide(L)'
;LRLQQKSQEISEQRTLRFETQRDVDRIENDIAHIDQDIKRLASEVTNLDAAHRELKEKNAGIKSEIVQVENHIAELNVEIKNLRSTLDRETFAAQASQDRLSQFNQKIENYKTSLMDLVAREARYKNICQTSSTNKENLKRQLNRIDEDERIAGKKEVALIKEETNSAIKEKADLIRQTDILGEQLLEKTDQLGHQVKSVQAMEFKHNQARSRYSTLKKMEENFEWYRDGVRAIMKAQRPTSKDPTSPQSEAGNHLGVNVTGLMADIIIPEPSFETAVEAVLGESLQYILVEDQKSSIGSIQYLQKTGAGRSGFIPMSSVRSMESDPKIRPEPSKMLLNHITVKSGFKKIADALLGHVIVTDDPKEAIDIWNRNGSLQTIVTKEGDVISHQGVITGGCKEKLAGILAKKHEL
;
A
#
# COMPACT_ATOMS: atom_id res chain seq x y z
N LEU A 1 221.33 95.90 47.02
CA LEU A 1 220.28 96.19 46.00
C LEU A 1 219.79 94.99 45.17
N ARG A 2 220.44 93.81 45.15
CA ARG A 2 220.03 92.68 44.27
C ARG A 2 218.92 91.76 44.81
N LEU A 3 218.41 92.00 46.02
CA LEU A 3 217.43 91.14 46.70
C LEU A 3 215.96 91.54 46.46
N GLN A 4 215.68 92.74 45.95
CA GLN A 4 214.30 93.22 45.74
C GLN A 4 213.66 92.76 44.42
N GLN A 5 214.43 92.49 43.37
CA GLN A 5 213.86 92.04 42.08
C GLN A 5 213.37 90.58 42.12
N LYS A 6 213.99 89.71 42.91
CA LYS A 6 213.65 88.28 42.95
C LYS A 6 212.38 87.97 43.74
N SER A 7 211.92 88.86 44.62
CA SER A 7 210.65 88.66 45.35
C SER A 7 209.44 88.99 44.49
N GLN A 8 209.59 89.79 43.42
CA GLN A 8 208.49 90.20 42.56
C GLN A 8 208.08 89.10 41.56
N GLU A 9 209.06 88.40 40.96
CA GLU A 9 208.80 87.25 40.06
C GLU A 9 208.09 86.06 40.76
N ILE A 10 208.43 85.79 42.02
CA ILE A 10 207.81 84.68 42.79
C ILE A 10 206.34 84.97 43.10
N SER A 11 205.97 86.25 43.23
CA SER A 11 204.58 86.65 43.46
C SER A 11 203.73 86.42 42.21
N GLU A 12 204.22 86.80 41.04
CA GLU A 12 203.48 86.66 39.78
C GLU A 12 203.24 85.19 39.40
N GLN A 13 204.23 84.30 39.60
CA GLN A 13 204.04 82.87 39.33
C GLN A 13 203.04 82.19 40.27
N ARG A 14 202.88 82.67 41.50
CA ARG A 14 201.88 82.13 42.43
C ARG A 14 200.45 82.53 42.03
N THR A 15 200.26 83.73 41.51
CA THR A 15 198.94 84.20 41.05
C THR A 15 198.47 83.40 39.83
N LEU A 16 199.36 83.19 38.86
CA LEU A 16 199.04 82.46 37.63
C LEU A 16 198.58 81.03 37.90
N ARG A 17 199.26 80.33 38.83
CA ARG A 17 198.90 78.96 39.23
C ARG A 17 197.52 78.88 39.91
N PHE A 18 197.14 79.91 40.67
CA PHE A 18 195.84 79.95 41.34
C PHE A 18 194.71 80.20 40.34
N GLU A 19 194.94 81.01 39.31
CA GLU A 19 193.99 81.21 38.20
C GLU A 19 193.81 79.94 37.38
N THR A 20 194.89 79.23 37.03
CA THR A 20 194.76 77.99 36.23
C THR A 20 194.03 76.88 37.00
N GLN A 21 194.27 76.76 38.32
CA GLN A 21 193.55 75.78 39.14
C GLN A 21 192.05 76.08 39.20
N ARG A 22 191.68 77.37 39.30
CA ARG A 22 190.28 77.79 39.34
C ARG A 22 189.55 77.52 38.03
N ASP A 23 190.23 77.64 36.89
CA ASP A 23 189.66 77.31 35.58
C ASP A 23 189.48 75.79 35.40
N VAL A 24 190.40 74.97 35.91
CA VAL A 24 190.26 73.50 35.91
C VAL A 24 189.06 73.06 36.75
N ASP A 25 188.93 73.55 37.98
CA ASP A 25 187.80 73.20 38.86
C ASP A 25 186.43 73.63 38.27
N ARG A 26 186.42 74.71 37.48
CA ARG A 26 185.24 75.17 36.74
C ARG A 26 184.89 74.22 35.59
N ILE A 27 185.88 73.86 34.76
CA ILE A 27 185.66 72.95 33.63
C ILE A 27 185.28 71.55 34.11
N GLU A 28 185.87 71.06 35.21
CA GLU A 28 185.49 69.77 35.80
C GLU A 28 184.04 69.77 36.30
N ASN A 29 183.56 70.87 36.90
CA ASN A 29 182.15 71.01 37.26
C ASN A 29 181.23 71.08 36.04
N ASP A 30 181.62 71.81 34.99
CA ASP A 30 180.84 71.91 33.76
C ASP A 30 180.75 70.53 33.06
N ILE A 31 181.85 69.76 33.04
CA ILE A 31 181.88 68.38 32.52
C ILE A 31 180.97 67.47 33.37
N ALA A 32 181.02 67.57 34.69
CA ALA A 32 180.16 66.78 35.57
C ALA A 32 178.66 67.09 35.34
N HIS A 33 178.31 68.37 35.15
CA HIS A 33 176.93 68.78 34.85
C HIS A 33 176.47 68.26 33.48
N ILE A 34 177.30 68.38 32.45
CA ILE A 34 176.96 67.89 31.10
C ILE A 34 176.82 66.36 31.09
N ASP A 35 177.69 65.63 31.80
CA ASP A 35 177.59 64.17 31.88
C ASP A 35 176.32 63.74 32.64
N GLN A 36 175.89 64.52 33.63
CA GLN A 36 174.62 64.32 34.32
C GLN A 36 173.41 64.61 33.40
N ASP A 37 173.46 65.65 32.58
CA ASP A 37 172.43 65.95 31.58
C ASP A 37 172.36 64.91 30.46
N ILE A 38 173.51 64.40 30.00
CA ILE A 38 173.57 63.29 29.02
C ILE A 38 172.91 62.04 29.61
N LYS A 39 173.21 61.69 30.87
CA LYS A 39 172.54 60.57 31.56
C LYS A 39 171.04 60.79 31.69
N ARG A 40 170.61 62.01 32.03
CA ARG A 40 169.18 62.37 32.12
C ARG A 40 168.50 62.23 30.75
N LEU A 41 169.03 62.82 29.70
CA LEU A 41 168.48 62.76 28.35
C LEU A 41 168.48 61.33 27.79
N ALA A 42 169.52 60.54 28.05
CA ALA A 42 169.57 59.13 27.66
C ALA A 42 168.46 58.32 28.37
N SER A 43 168.21 58.60 29.66
CA SER A 43 167.09 57.99 30.38
C SER A 43 165.72 58.42 29.82
N GLU A 44 165.61 59.66 29.34
CA GLU A 44 164.38 60.20 28.77
C GLU A 44 164.08 59.61 27.39
N VAL A 45 165.10 59.45 26.54
CA VAL A 45 164.98 58.76 25.24
C VAL A 45 164.59 57.30 25.42
N THR A 46 165.22 56.59 26.37
CA THR A 46 164.87 55.18 26.64
C THR A 46 163.44 55.02 27.17
N ASN A 47 162.97 55.95 28.02
CA ASN A 47 161.58 55.98 28.48
C ASN A 47 160.59 56.29 27.35
N LEU A 48 160.91 57.24 26.46
CA LEU A 48 160.07 57.57 25.30
C LEU A 48 160.00 56.42 24.29
N ASP A 49 161.12 55.73 24.04
CA ASP A 49 161.14 54.54 23.17
C ASP A 49 160.32 53.40 23.77
N ALA A 50 160.36 53.20 25.09
CA ALA A 50 159.52 52.22 25.78
C ALA A 50 158.03 52.58 25.64
N ALA A 51 157.66 53.85 25.87
CA ALA A 51 156.29 54.32 25.69
C ALA A 51 155.82 54.22 24.22
N HIS A 52 156.70 54.49 23.25
CA HIS A 52 156.38 54.35 21.83
C HIS A 52 156.16 52.88 21.45
N ARG A 53 156.97 51.95 21.96
CA ARG A 53 156.75 50.51 21.78
C ARG A 53 155.43 50.06 22.39
N GLU A 54 155.13 50.48 23.61
CA GLU A 54 153.87 50.14 24.28
C GLU A 54 152.65 50.68 23.51
N LEU A 55 152.69 51.93 23.06
CA LEU A 55 151.63 52.51 22.23
C LEU A 55 151.48 51.80 20.89
N LYS A 56 152.60 51.40 20.27
CA LYS A 56 152.57 50.65 19.00
C LYS A 56 151.95 49.27 19.17
N GLU A 57 152.24 48.60 20.28
CA GLU A 57 151.64 47.30 20.63
C GLU A 57 150.14 47.45 20.93
N LYS A 58 149.74 48.46 21.72
CA LYS A 58 148.31 48.78 21.95
C LYS A 58 147.58 49.09 20.65
N ASN A 59 148.18 49.84 19.73
CA ASN A 59 147.58 50.19 18.45
C ASN A 59 147.46 48.95 17.53
N ALA A 60 148.42 48.02 17.58
CA ALA A 60 148.31 46.73 16.91
C ALA A 60 147.18 45.87 17.53
N GLY A 61 147.05 45.85 18.85
CA GLY A 61 145.96 45.19 19.57
C GLY A 61 144.58 45.73 19.17
N ILE A 62 144.39 47.05 19.22
CA ILE A 62 143.14 47.71 18.82
C ILE A 62 142.80 47.43 17.35
N LYS A 63 143.80 47.44 16.44
CA LYS A 63 143.56 47.07 15.04
C LYS A 63 143.10 45.63 14.88
N SER A 64 143.66 44.69 15.65
CA SER A 64 143.21 43.30 15.65
C SER A 64 141.78 43.18 16.19
N GLU A 65 141.44 43.91 17.25
CA GLU A 65 140.09 43.94 17.81
C GLU A 65 139.08 44.53 16.81
N ILE A 66 139.43 45.59 16.09
CA ILE A 66 138.58 46.16 15.01
C ILE A 66 138.30 45.10 13.95
N VAL A 67 139.32 44.39 13.47
CA VAL A 67 139.13 43.33 12.46
C VAL A 67 138.26 42.20 12.99
N GLN A 68 138.42 41.81 14.26
CA GLN A 68 137.56 40.80 14.88
C GLN A 68 136.10 41.26 14.98
N VAL A 69 135.86 42.51 15.39
CA VAL A 69 134.51 43.09 15.47
C VAL A 69 133.89 43.23 14.08
N GLU A 70 134.65 43.64 13.07
CA GLU A 70 134.20 43.73 11.67
C GLU A 70 133.78 42.35 11.13
N ASN A 71 134.57 41.31 11.39
CA ASN A 71 134.22 39.94 11.02
C ASN A 71 132.95 39.48 11.76
N HIS A 72 132.83 39.76 13.06
CA HIS A 72 131.65 39.39 13.84
C HIS A 72 130.39 40.12 13.36
N ILE A 73 130.50 41.40 12.98
CA ILE A 73 129.41 42.15 12.35
C ILE A 73 129.02 41.53 11.01
N ALA A 74 129.99 41.11 10.20
CA ALA A 74 129.70 40.44 8.92
C ALA A 74 128.97 39.11 9.12
N GLU A 75 129.41 38.28 10.08
CA GLU A 75 128.76 37.03 10.46
C GLU A 75 127.33 37.26 10.96
N LEU A 76 127.13 38.18 11.90
CA LEU A 76 125.82 38.55 12.43
C LEU A 76 124.88 39.06 11.33
N ASN A 77 125.38 39.82 10.36
CA ASN A 77 124.56 40.29 9.23
C ASN A 77 124.12 39.14 8.32
N VAL A 78 124.96 38.12 8.11
CA VAL A 78 124.58 36.91 7.38
C VAL A 78 123.52 36.13 8.16
N GLU A 79 123.69 35.97 9.48
CA GLU A 79 122.71 35.30 10.34
C GLU A 79 121.36 36.04 10.34
N ILE A 80 121.36 37.37 10.49
CA ILE A 80 120.14 38.20 10.43
C ILE A 80 119.44 38.03 9.09
N LYS A 81 120.19 37.99 7.98
CA LYS A 81 119.62 37.79 6.64
C LYS A 81 118.97 36.41 6.52
N ASN A 82 119.62 35.36 7.03
CA ASN A 82 119.07 34.01 7.03
C ASN A 82 117.82 33.89 7.92
N LEU A 83 117.86 34.45 9.13
CA LEU A 83 116.73 34.51 10.05
C LEU A 83 115.54 35.25 9.44
N ARG A 84 115.77 36.40 8.78
CA ARG A 84 114.72 37.15 8.07
C ARG A 84 114.08 36.32 6.96
N SER A 85 114.89 35.67 6.11
CA SER A 85 114.35 34.81 5.05
C SER A 85 113.54 33.61 5.59
N THR A 86 113.94 33.08 6.74
CA THR A 86 113.22 31.99 7.40
C THR A 86 111.90 32.49 7.99
N LEU A 87 111.92 33.65 8.64
CA LEU A 87 110.72 34.30 9.17
C LEU A 87 109.72 34.64 8.07
N ASP A 88 110.18 35.18 6.93
CA ASP A 88 109.33 35.46 5.77
C ASP A 88 108.68 34.18 5.20
N ARG A 89 109.44 33.07 5.18
CA ARG A 89 108.91 31.77 4.75
C ARG A 89 107.86 31.23 5.72
N GLU A 90 108.12 31.28 7.01
CA GLU A 90 107.19 30.80 8.05
C GLU A 90 105.93 31.67 8.12
N THR A 91 106.06 33.00 8.00
CA THR A 91 104.91 33.90 7.95
C THR A 91 104.05 33.67 6.69
N PHE A 92 104.67 33.43 5.53
CA PHE A 92 103.94 33.05 4.31
C PHE A 92 103.22 31.70 4.47
N ALA A 93 103.88 30.70 5.06
CA ALA A 93 103.28 29.38 5.32
C ALA A 93 102.12 29.46 6.32
N ALA A 94 102.26 30.30 7.37
CA ALA A 94 101.20 30.57 8.33
C ALA A 94 100.00 31.26 7.67
N GLN A 95 100.23 32.29 6.84
CA GLN A 95 99.17 32.98 6.11
C GLN A 95 98.44 32.03 5.15
N ALA A 96 99.17 31.20 4.39
CA ALA A 96 98.56 30.21 3.50
C ALA A 96 97.72 29.18 4.27
N SER A 97 98.15 28.81 5.49
CA SER A 97 97.40 27.91 6.37
C SER A 97 96.15 28.58 6.95
N GLN A 98 96.24 29.86 7.33
CA GLN A 98 95.12 30.69 7.77
C GLN A 98 94.06 30.80 6.67
N ASP A 99 94.47 31.06 5.43
CA ASP A 99 93.57 31.18 4.29
C ASP A 99 92.85 29.85 3.99
N ARG A 100 93.57 28.73 4.06
CA ARG A 100 92.97 27.38 3.93
C ARG A 100 91.97 27.09 5.05
N LEU A 101 92.29 27.44 6.30
CA LEU A 101 91.36 27.28 7.43
C LEU A 101 90.10 28.12 7.23
N SER A 102 90.23 29.36 6.76
CA SER A 102 89.10 30.23 6.43
C SER A 102 88.21 29.62 5.35
N GLN A 103 88.80 29.11 4.27
CA GLN A 103 88.06 28.42 3.20
C GLN A 103 87.35 27.16 3.69
N PHE A 104 87.99 26.34 4.54
CA PHE A 104 87.35 25.16 5.12
C PHE A 104 86.21 25.53 6.07
N ASN A 105 86.37 26.56 6.90
CA ASN A 105 85.30 27.06 7.76
C ASN A 105 84.10 27.56 6.94
N GLN A 106 84.35 28.27 5.84
CA GLN A 106 83.27 28.69 4.94
C GLN A 106 82.54 27.49 4.30
N LYS A 107 83.27 26.45 3.90
CA LYS A 107 82.66 25.21 3.40
C LYS A 107 81.84 24.51 4.48
N ILE A 108 82.32 24.45 5.73
CA ILE A 108 81.59 23.85 6.86
C ILE A 108 80.28 24.59 7.10
N GLU A 109 80.29 25.93 7.13
CA GLU A 109 79.07 26.71 7.33
C GLU A 109 78.08 26.54 6.16
N ASN A 110 78.56 26.44 4.93
CA ASN A 110 77.72 26.13 3.76
C ASN A 110 77.09 24.74 3.86
N TYR A 111 77.86 23.71 4.24
CA TYR A 111 77.35 22.36 4.44
C TYR A 111 76.36 22.28 5.60
N LYS A 112 76.61 23.00 6.71
CA LYS A 112 75.70 23.09 7.85
C LYS A 112 74.38 23.72 7.47
N THR A 113 74.41 24.81 6.69
CA THR A 113 73.20 25.46 6.17
C THR A 113 72.40 24.52 5.27
N SER A 114 73.10 23.79 4.39
CA SER A 114 72.47 22.81 3.48
C SER A 114 71.86 21.63 4.24
N LEU A 115 72.53 21.15 5.29
CA LEU A 115 72.04 20.10 6.18
C LEU A 115 70.78 20.57 6.92
N MET A 116 70.78 21.80 7.45
CA MET A 116 69.60 22.37 8.12
C MET A 116 68.39 22.47 7.18
N ASP A 117 68.58 22.86 5.91
CA ASP A 117 67.49 22.87 4.93
C ASP A 117 66.98 21.45 4.64
N LEU A 118 67.88 20.49 4.45
CA LEU A 118 67.52 19.08 4.23
C LEU A 118 66.72 18.50 5.41
N VAL A 119 67.15 18.76 6.64
CA VAL A 119 66.43 18.34 7.86
C VAL A 119 65.05 19.02 7.94
N ALA A 120 64.96 20.31 7.62
CA ALA A 120 63.69 21.02 7.58
C ALA A 120 62.75 20.47 6.49
N ARG A 121 63.29 20.07 5.33
CA ARG A 121 62.54 19.41 4.26
C ARG A 121 62.07 18.01 4.67
N GLU A 122 62.92 17.22 5.30
CA GLU A 122 62.56 15.90 5.83
C GLU A 122 61.42 16.01 6.86
N ALA A 123 61.53 16.93 7.82
CA ALA A 123 60.47 17.18 8.80
C ALA A 123 59.15 17.59 8.15
N ARG A 124 59.20 18.43 7.10
CA ARG A 124 58.01 18.81 6.32
C ARG A 124 57.38 17.60 5.62
N TYR A 125 58.17 16.78 4.92
CA TYR A 125 57.65 15.59 4.25
C TYR A 125 57.09 14.56 5.22
N LYS A 126 57.74 14.36 6.38
CA LYS A 126 57.25 13.47 7.43
C LYS A 126 55.88 13.89 7.95
N ASN A 127 55.69 15.19 8.21
CA ASN A 127 54.38 15.73 8.60
C ASN A 127 53.32 15.55 7.50
N ILE A 128 53.66 15.83 6.24
CA ILE A 128 52.74 15.64 5.11
C ILE A 128 52.31 14.17 4.99
N CYS A 129 53.26 13.22 5.08
CA CYS A 129 52.96 11.79 5.03
C CYS A 129 52.08 11.36 6.20
N GLN A 130 52.34 11.85 7.41
CA GLN A 130 51.54 11.53 8.59
C GLN A 130 50.11 12.09 8.49
N THR A 131 49.94 13.34 8.06
CA THR A 131 48.63 13.96 7.82
C THR A 131 47.87 13.26 6.70
N SER A 132 48.56 12.92 5.60
CA SER A 132 47.95 12.17 4.50
C SER A 132 47.51 10.75 4.93
N SER A 133 48.33 10.07 5.73
CA SER A 133 48.00 8.74 6.27
C SER A 133 46.78 8.78 7.19
N THR A 134 46.73 9.76 8.10
CA THR A 134 45.58 9.93 9.00
C THR A 134 44.31 10.32 8.24
N ASN A 135 44.42 11.20 7.24
CA ASN A 135 43.29 11.54 6.36
C ASN A 135 42.79 10.33 5.56
N LYS A 136 43.70 9.51 5.02
CA LYS A 136 43.36 8.27 4.32
C LYS A 136 42.61 7.30 5.24
N GLU A 137 43.06 7.15 6.48
CA GLU A 137 42.40 6.28 7.45
C GLU A 137 41.01 6.80 7.82
N ASN A 138 40.87 8.11 8.03
CA ASN A 138 39.58 8.75 8.30
C ASN A 138 38.60 8.58 7.13
N LEU A 139 39.05 8.82 5.89
CA LEU A 139 38.25 8.61 4.68
C LEU A 139 37.82 7.14 4.54
N LYS A 140 38.73 6.20 4.82
CA LYS A 140 38.40 4.77 4.79
C LYS A 140 37.33 4.41 5.82
N ARG A 141 37.42 4.97 7.04
CA ARG A 141 36.40 4.78 8.08
C ARG A 141 35.06 5.39 7.69
N GLN A 142 35.05 6.56 7.05
CA GLN A 142 33.82 7.19 6.54
C GLN A 142 33.18 6.37 5.43
N LEU A 143 33.98 5.88 4.47
CA LEU A 143 33.49 5.06 3.37
C LEU A 143 32.86 3.75 3.88
N ASN A 144 33.52 3.05 4.80
CA ASN A 144 32.94 1.85 5.42
C ASN A 144 31.64 2.13 6.19
N ARG A 145 31.47 3.31 6.78
CA ARG A 145 30.22 3.69 7.46
C ARG A 145 29.10 3.93 6.44
N ILE A 146 29.41 4.65 5.36
CA ILE A 146 28.45 4.92 4.28
C ILE A 146 28.02 3.60 3.64
N ASP A 147 28.95 2.70 3.33
CA ASP A 147 28.64 1.38 2.75
C ASP A 147 27.73 0.55 3.68
N GLU A 148 27.97 0.58 4.98
CA GLU A 148 27.14 -0.14 5.96
C GLU A 148 25.76 0.51 6.11
N ASP A 149 25.69 1.84 6.14
CA ASP A 149 24.43 2.59 6.19
C ASP A 149 23.60 2.36 4.92
N GLU A 150 24.21 2.36 3.74
CA GLU A 150 23.58 2.04 2.46
C GLU A 150 23.06 0.60 2.45
N ARG A 151 23.85 -0.35 2.96
CA ARG A 151 23.43 -1.76 3.08
C ARG A 151 22.25 -1.93 4.04
N ILE A 152 22.23 -1.21 5.16
CA ILE A 152 21.11 -1.23 6.12
C ILE A 152 19.87 -0.58 5.50
N ALA A 153 20.02 0.57 4.85
CA ALA A 153 18.94 1.28 4.18
C ALA A 153 18.32 0.43 3.07
N GLY A 154 19.14 -0.14 2.18
CA GLY A 154 18.67 -1.02 1.11
C GLY A 154 17.97 -2.27 1.65
N LYS A 155 18.45 -2.87 2.75
CA LYS A 155 17.74 -3.98 3.40
C LYS A 155 16.38 -3.58 3.96
N LYS A 156 16.27 -2.40 4.58
CA LYS A 156 15.00 -1.89 5.11
C LYS A 156 14.02 -1.59 3.98
N GLU A 157 14.47 -0.96 2.92
CA GLU A 157 13.64 -0.65 1.75
C GLU A 157 13.12 -1.92 1.08
N VAL A 158 13.99 -2.91 0.85
CA VAL A 158 13.57 -4.22 0.31
C VAL A 158 12.59 -4.92 1.25
N ALA A 159 12.79 -4.86 2.57
CA ALA A 159 11.86 -5.44 3.53
C ALA A 159 10.48 -4.76 3.49
N LEU A 160 10.45 -3.44 3.40
CA LEU A 160 9.22 -2.64 3.36
C LEU A 160 8.43 -2.90 2.08
N ILE A 161 9.11 -2.88 0.92
CA ILE A 161 8.51 -3.25 -0.37
C ILE A 161 7.98 -4.68 -0.33
N LYS A 162 8.71 -5.62 0.30
CA LYS A 162 8.26 -7.02 0.42
C LYS A 162 7.02 -7.16 1.31
N GLU A 163 6.91 -6.35 2.37
CA GLU A 163 5.74 -6.34 3.24
C GLU A 163 4.52 -5.74 2.53
N GLU A 164 4.69 -4.61 1.86
CA GLU A 164 3.64 -3.96 1.07
C GLU A 164 3.14 -4.86 -0.07
N THR A 165 4.05 -5.48 -0.83
CA THR A 165 3.70 -6.41 -1.90
C THR A 165 2.97 -7.64 -1.38
N ASN A 166 3.39 -8.22 -0.24
CA ASN A 166 2.69 -9.34 0.37
C ASN A 166 1.28 -8.95 0.87
N SER A 167 1.13 -7.76 1.44
CA SER A 167 -0.17 -7.24 1.86
C SER A 167 -1.11 -7.07 0.66
N ALA A 168 -0.62 -6.46 -0.43
CA ALA A 168 -1.37 -6.27 -1.66
C ALA A 168 -1.74 -7.61 -2.34
N ILE A 169 -0.84 -8.59 -2.34
CA ILE A 169 -1.13 -9.95 -2.84
C ILE A 169 -2.25 -10.60 -2.03
N LYS A 170 -2.23 -10.45 -0.70
CA LYS A 170 -3.25 -11.02 0.19
C LYS A 170 -4.61 -10.37 -0.04
N GLU A 171 -4.65 -9.04 -0.11
CA GLU A 171 -5.88 -8.29 -0.41
C GLU A 171 -6.47 -8.67 -1.77
N LYS A 172 -5.62 -8.80 -2.80
CA LYS A 172 -6.05 -9.27 -4.13
C LYS A 172 -6.61 -10.70 -4.06
N ALA A 173 -5.98 -11.61 -3.32
CA ALA A 173 -6.47 -12.98 -3.18
C ALA A 173 -7.84 -13.02 -2.48
N ASP A 174 -8.04 -12.20 -1.45
CA ASP A 174 -9.32 -12.09 -0.74
C ASP A 174 -10.42 -11.50 -1.64
N LEU A 175 -10.11 -10.49 -2.46
CA LEU A 175 -11.05 -9.93 -3.43
C LEU A 175 -11.44 -10.92 -4.53
N ILE A 176 -10.50 -11.72 -5.03
CA ILE A 176 -10.78 -12.78 -6.01
C ILE A 176 -11.74 -13.80 -5.38
N ARG A 177 -11.46 -14.24 -4.15
CA ARG A 177 -12.32 -15.18 -3.44
C ARG A 177 -13.73 -14.63 -3.21
N GLN A 178 -13.86 -13.36 -2.84
CA GLN A 178 -15.17 -12.70 -2.70
C GLN A 178 -15.90 -12.64 -4.04
N THR A 179 -15.20 -12.32 -5.13
CA THR A 179 -15.77 -12.26 -6.49
C THR A 179 -16.28 -13.63 -6.92
N ASP A 180 -15.55 -14.71 -6.65
CA ASP A 180 -15.97 -16.07 -6.98
C ASP A 180 -17.25 -16.46 -6.21
N ILE A 181 -17.30 -16.18 -4.90
CA ILE A 181 -18.48 -16.45 -4.07
C ILE A 181 -19.70 -15.65 -4.57
N LEU A 182 -19.51 -14.36 -4.89
CA LEU A 182 -20.56 -13.52 -5.46
C LEU A 182 -21.02 -14.04 -6.83
N GLY A 183 -20.10 -14.55 -7.65
CA GLY A 183 -20.41 -15.18 -8.94
C GLY A 183 -21.28 -16.42 -8.79
N GLU A 184 -20.95 -17.31 -7.85
CA GLU A 184 -21.75 -18.51 -7.55
C GLU A 184 -23.15 -18.13 -7.02
N GLN A 185 -23.25 -17.17 -6.11
CA GLN A 185 -24.53 -16.68 -5.59
C GLN A 185 -25.40 -16.05 -6.68
N LEU A 186 -24.79 -15.30 -7.61
CA LEU A 186 -25.51 -14.69 -8.72
C LEU A 186 -26.05 -15.76 -9.68
N LEU A 187 -25.27 -16.80 -9.97
CA LEU A 187 -25.70 -17.94 -10.77
C LEU A 187 -26.89 -18.66 -10.13
N GLU A 188 -26.81 -18.95 -8.83
CA GLU A 188 -27.90 -19.58 -8.08
C GLU A 188 -29.17 -18.73 -8.11
N LYS A 189 -29.05 -17.41 -7.87
CA LYS A 189 -30.18 -16.49 -7.92
C LYS A 189 -30.80 -16.37 -9.30
N THR A 190 -29.97 -16.40 -10.35
CA THR A 190 -30.43 -16.35 -11.74
C THR A 190 -31.23 -17.61 -12.09
N ASP A 191 -30.78 -18.78 -11.66
CA ASP A 191 -31.50 -20.04 -11.86
C ASP A 191 -32.83 -20.07 -11.08
N GLN A 192 -32.81 -19.66 -9.80
CA GLN A 192 -34.02 -19.51 -8.97
C GLN A 192 -35.04 -18.58 -9.62
N LEU A 193 -34.59 -17.43 -10.15
CA LEU A 193 -35.46 -16.49 -10.85
C LEU A 193 -36.03 -17.13 -12.13
N GLY A 194 -35.23 -17.87 -12.89
CA GLY A 194 -35.68 -18.60 -14.08
C GLY A 194 -36.79 -19.62 -13.75
N HIS A 195 -36.67 -20.34 -12.63
CA HIS A 195 -37.71 -21.24 -12.14
C HIS A 195 -38.98 -20.51 -11.72
N GLN A 196 -38.85 -19.39 -11.01
CA GLN A 196 -39.99 -18.57 -10.59
C GLN A 196 -40.75 -18.01 -11.80
N VAL A 197 -40.04 -17.48 -12.81
CA VAL A 197 -40.66 -16.96 -14.04
C VAL A 197 -41.45 -18.06 -14.76
N LYS A 198 -40.88 -19.25 -14.91
CA LYS A 198 -41.59 -20.40 -15.51
C LYS A 198 -42.85 -20.78 -14.73
N SER A 199 -42.76 -20.78 -13.39
CA SER A 199 -43.92 -21.08 -12.53
C SER A 199 -45.01 -20.02 -12.67
N VAL A 200 -44.65 -18.74 -12.71
CA VAL A 200 -45.60 -17.63 -12.90
C VAL A 200 -46.29 -17.76 -14.26
N GLN A 201 -45.54 -17.99 -15.34
CA GLN A 201 -46.12 -18.19 -16.67
C GLN A 201 -47.10 -19.38 -16.72
N ALA A 202 -46.75 -20.50 -16.07
CA ALA A 202 -47.65 -21.66 -15.99
C ALA A 202 -48.93 -21.35 -15.21
N MET A 203 -48.83 -20.57 -14.13
CA MET A 203 -49.98 -20.15 -13.33
C MET A 203 -50.86 -19.14 -14.09
N GLU A 204 -50.27 -18.18 -14.79
CA GLU A 204 -50.99 -17.24 -15.66
C GLU A 204 -51.74 -17.97 -16.78
N PHE A 205 -51.13 -18.97 -17.40
CA PHE A 205 -51.77 -19.80 -18.42
C PHE A 205 -53.01 -20.52 -17.86
N LYS A 206 -52.87 -21.18 -16.70
CA LYS A 206 -53.99 -21.84 -16.01
C LYS A 206 -55.10 -20.86 -15.63
N HIS A 207 -54.72 -19.70 -15.08
CA HIS A 207 -55.67 -18.66 -14.73
C HIS A 207 -56.44 -18.15 -15.96
N ASN A 208 -55.75 -17.90 -17.07
CA ASN A 208 -56.39 -17.46 -18.32
C ASN A 208 -57.32 -18.53 -18.90
N GLN A 209 -56.94 -19.81 -18.82
CA GLN A 209 -57.80 -20.92 -19.21
C GLN A 209 -59.07 -20.99 -18.35
N ALA A 210 -58.92 -20.91 -17.02
CA ALA A 210 -60.05 -20.91 -16.09
C ALA A 210 -60.96 -19.69 -16.32
N ARG A 211 -60.39 -18.49 -16.50
CA ARG A 211 -61.12 -17.25 -16.80
C ARG A 211 -61.90 -17.33 -18.11
N SER A 212 -61.30 -17.92 -19.16
CA SER A 212 -61.97 -18.12 -20.45
C SER A 212 -63.15 -19.09 -20.33
N ARG A 213 -62.96 -20.21 -19.60
CA ARG A 213 -64.04 -21.16 -19.31
C ARG A 213 -65.17 -20.52 -18.52
N TYR A 214 -64.85 -19.85 -17.40
CA TYR A 214 -65.81 -19.11 -16.60
C TYR A 214 -66.59 -18.08 -17.43
N SER A 215 -65.90 -17.28 -18.26
CA SER A 215 -66.58 -16.30 -19.13
C SER A 215 -67.51 -16.95 -20.14
N THR A 216 -67.20 -18.16 -20.61
CA THR A 216 -68.03 -18.91 -21.56
C THR A 216 -69.26 -19.44 -20.87
N LEU A 217 -69.08 -20.16 -19.75
CA LEU A 217 -70.17 -20.71 -18.96
C LEU A 217 -71.12 -19.61 -18.46
N LYS A 218 -70.58 -18.48 -18.00
CA LYS A 218 -71.35 -17.32 -17.52
C LYS A 218 -72.21 -16.73 -18.63
N LYS A 219 -71.67 -16.56 -19.85
CA LYS A 219 -72.46 -16.08 -21.00
C LYS A 219 -73.58 -17.04 -21.37
N MET A 220 -73.31 -18.35 -21.32
CA MET A 220 -74.31 -19.37 -21.65
C MET A 220 -75.42 -19.42 -20.58
N GLU A 221 -75.08 -19.24 -19.30
CA GLU A 221 -76.05 -19.05 -18.21
C GLU A 221 -76.87 -17.77 -18.38
N GLU A 222 -76.20 -16.62 -18.59
CA GLU A 222 -76.85 -15.35 -18.85
C GLU A 222 -77.76 -15.40 -20.09
N ASN A 223 -77.47 -16.22 -21.10
CA ASN A 223 -78.36 -16.31 -22.27
C ASN A 223 -79.46 -17.37 -22.14
N PHE A 224 -79.51 -18.09 -21.03
CA PHE A 224 -80.35 -19.28 -20.82
C PHE A 224 -80.20 -20.29 -21.98
N GLU A 225 -78.97 -20.48 -22.47
CA GLU A 225 -78.68 -21.34 -23.62
C GLU A 225 -78.89 -22.83 -23.32
N TRP A 226 -78.73 -23.22 -22.06
CA TRP A 226 -78.93 -24.58 -21.58
C TRP A 226 -80.40 -24.97 -21.36
N TYR A 227 -81.32 -24.00 -21.42
CA TYR A 227 -82.76 -24.20 -21.24
C TYR A 227 -83.48 -24.24 -22.58
N ARG A 228 -84.65 -24.91 -22.60
CA ARG A 228 -85.53 -24.97 -23.77
C ARG A 228 -86.04 -23.59 -24.19
N ASP A 229 -86.42 -23.48 -25.47
CA ASP A 229 -86.79 -22.21 -26.09
C ASP A 229 -87.91 -21.46 -25.35
N GLY A 230 -88.92 -22.18 -24.82
CA GLY A 230 -90.02 -21.59 -24.06
C GLY A 230 -89.56 -20.98 -22.73
N VAL A 231 -88.61 -21.62 -22.06
CA VAL A 231 -88.04 -21.10 -20.80
C VAL A 231 -87.19 -19.88 -21.06
N ARG A 232 -86.33 -19.97 -22.09
CA ARG A 232 -85.48 -18.86 -22.56
C ARG A 232 -86.31 -17.64 -22.95
N ALA A 233 -87.43 -17.84 -23.65
CA ALA A 233 -88.29 -16.75 -24.10
C ALA A 233 -88.94 -16.01 -22.93
N ILE A 234 -89.51 -16.73 -21.95
CA ILE A 234 -90.10 -16.10 -20.75
C ILE A 234 -89.04 -15.37 -19.93
N MET A 235 -87.89 -15.99 -19.68
CA MET A 235 -86.82 -15.38 -18.88
C MET A 235 -86.19 -14.16 -19.56
N LYS A 236 -86.09 -14.16 -20.91
CA LYS A 236 -85.64 -12.97 -21.66
C LYS A 236 -86.71 -11.87 -21.70
N ALA A 237 -88.00 -12.22 -21.79
CA ALA A 237 -89.10 -11.27 -21.81
C ALA A 237 -89.31 -10.53 -20.47
N GLN A 238 -88.78 -11.09 -19.38
CA GLN A 238 -88.79 -10.47 -18.05
C GLN A 238 -87.57 -9.63 -17.73
N ARG A 239 -86.50 -9.73 -18.52
CA ARG A 239 -85.38 -8.80 -18.35
C ARG A 239 -85.87 -7.41 -18.72
N PRO A 240 -85.57 -6.38 -17.90
CA PRO A 240 -85.86 -5.02 -18.28
C PRO A 240 -85.17 -4.74 -19.61
N THR A 241 -85.96 -4.51 -20.65
CA THR A 241 -85.49 -3.96 -21.93
C THR A 241 -85.21 -2.47 -21.73
N SER A 242 -84.29 -2.13 -20.84
CA SER A 242 -83.75 -0.78 -20.73
C SER A 242 -82.31 -0.85 -20.20
N LYS A 243 -81.36 -0.69 -21.11
CA LYS A 243 -80.02 -0.16 -20.80
C LYS A 243 -80.02 1.38 -20.93
N ASP A 244 -81.15 2.02 -20.65
CA ASP A 244 -81.27 3.48 -20.66
C ASP A 244 -81.60 3.94 -19.23
N PRO A 245 -80.62 4.52 -18.49
CA PRO A 245 -80.81 4.95 -17.10
C PRO A 245 -81.55 6.28 -16.98
N THR A 246 -82.07 6.84 -18.07
CA THR A 246 -82.71 8.17 -18.09
C THR A 246 -84.21 8.17 -18.37
N SER A 247 -84.86 7.00 -18.46
CA SER A 247 -86.33 6.92 -18.53
C SER A 247 -86.95 6.87 -17.13
N PRO A 248 -87.86 7.79 -16.76
CA PRO A 248 -88.47 7.81 -15.44
C PRO A 248 -89.37 6.59 -15.26
N GLN A 249 -89.06 5.79 -14.24
CA GLN A 249 -89.96 4.87 -13.54
C GLN A 249 -91.07 4.24 -14.39
N SER A 250 -90.68 3.37 -15.32
CA SER A 250 -91.60 2.38 -15.85
C SER A 250 -91.68 1.22 -14.85
N GLU A 251 -92.76 1.14 -14.07
CA GLU A 251 -93.20 -0.06 -13.33
C GLU A 251 -93.59 -1.22 -14.29
N ALA A 252 -92.84 -1.38 -15.40
CA ALA A 252 -93.19 -2.20 -16.54
C ALA A 252 -92.09 -3.23 -16.88
N GLY A 253 -91.48 -3.83 -15.86
CA GLY A 253 -90.85 -5.14 -16.00
C GLY A 253 -91.86 -6.29 -16.09
N ASN A 254 -93.16 -5.98 -16.06
CA ASN A 254 -94.26 -6.92 -16.03
C ASN A 254 -95.09 -6.86 -17.32
N HIS A 255 -94.42 -6.90 -18.49
CA HIS A 255 -95.08 -6.85 -19.81
C HIS A 255 -96.10 -8.00 -20.07
N LEU A 256 -96.24 -8.94 -19.13
CA LEU A 256 -97.19 -10.05 -19.20
C LEU A 256 -98.19 -10.14 -18.04
N GLY A 257 -98.06 -9.32 -16.98
CA GLY A 257 -98.81 -9.55 -15.73
C GLY A 257 -98.47 -10.90 -15.09
N VAL A 258 -97.23 -11.37 -15.27
CA VAL A 258 -96.71 -12.65 -14.79
C VAL A 258 -95.57 -12.37 -13.83
N ASN A 259 -95.79 -12.66 -12.56
CA ASN A 259 -94.75 -12.63 -11.54
C ASN A 259 -94.03 -13.98 -11.52
N VAL A 260 -92.91 -14.06 -12.23
CA VAL A 260 -91.98 -15.22 -12.13
C VAL A 260 -91.03 -14.98 -10.98
N THR A 261 -90.83 -16.00 -10.18
CA THR A 261 -89.97 -15.97 -8.99
C THR A 261 -88.59 -16.58 -9.24
N GLY A 262 -88.45 -17.44 -10.26
CA GLY A 262 -87.18 -18.09 -10.64
C GLY A 262 -87.39 -19.42 -11.36
N LEU A 263 -86.32 -20.20 -11.52
CA LEU A 263 -86.37 -21.56 -12.06
C LEU A 263 -86.27 -22.60 -10.95
N MET A 264 -86.82 -23.79 -11.20
CA MET A 264 -86.65 -24.93 -10.30
C MET A 264 -85.16 -25.26 -10.08
N ALA A 265 -84.34 -25.18 -11.13
CA ALA A 265 -82.88 -25.36 -11.06
C ALA A 265 -82.12 -24.26 -10.27
N ASP A 266 -82.75 -23.15 -9.86
CA ASP A 266 -82.12 -22.10 -9.04
C ASP A 266 -82.38 -22.31 -7.54
N ILE A 267 -83.37 -23.14 -7.18
CA ILE A 267 -83.84 -23.27 -5.79
C ILE A 267 -83.40 -24.58 -5.13
N ILE A 268 -82.87 -25.53 -5.91
CA ILE A 268 -82.33 -26.80 -5.43
C ILE A 268 -80.81 -26.80 -5.60
N ILE A 269 -80.10 -27.14 -4.52
CA ILE A 269 -78.66 -27.35 -4.50
C ILE A 269 -78.42 -28.78 -3.97
N PRO A 270 -78.16 -29.76 -4.84
CA PRO A 270 -77.85 -31.13 -4.40
C PRO A 270 -76.51 -31.20 -3.66
N GLU A 271 -76.38 -32.17 -2.75
CA GLU A 271 -75.08 -32.55 -2.19
C GLU A 271 -74.21 -33.28 -3.22
N PRO A 272 -72.86 -33.28 -3.07
CA PRO A 272 -71.97 -34.00 -3.96
C PRO A 272 -72.34 -35.48 -4.08
N SER A 273 -72.44 -36.00 -5.29
CA SER A 273 -72.84 -37.38 -5.66
C SER A 273 -74.36 -37.62 -5.79
N PHE A 274 -75.21 -36.62 -5.54
CA PHE A 274 -76.67 -36.72 -5.72
C PHE A 274 -77.20 -35.90 -6.90
N GLU A 275 -76.34 -35.18 -7.62
CA GLU A 275 -76.72 -34.33 -8.76
C GLU A 275 -77.41 -35.15 -9.85
N THR A 276 -76.83 -36.31 -10.18
CA THR A 276 -77.38 -37.20 -11.22
C THR A 276 -78.74 -37.77 -10.82
N ALA A 277 -78.93 -38.12 -9.54
CA ALA A 277 -80.21 -38.60 -9.02
C ALA A 277 -81.30 -37.51 -9.06
N VAL A 278 -80.98 -36.29 -8.60
CA VAL A 278 -81.91 -35.15 -8.63
C VAL A 278 -82.29 -34.79 -10.06
N GLU A 279 -81.31 -34.78 -10.96
CA GLU A 279 -81.53 -34.48 -12.36
C GLU A 279 -82.37 -35.53 -13.08
N ALA A 280 -82.12 -36.81 -12.81
CA ALA A 280 -82.90 -37.89 -13.40
C ALA A 280 -84.38 -37.85 -12.97
N VAL A 281 -84.63 -37.54 -11.69
CA VAL A 281 -86.01 -37.49 -11.14
C VAL A 281 -86.78 -36.28 -11.64
N LEU A 282 -86.18 -35.10 -11.57
CA LEU A 282 -86.87 -33.87 -11.97
C LEU A 282 -86.93 -33.74 -13.49
N GLY A 283 -85.92 -34.21 -14.21
CA GLY A 283 -85.85 -34.16 -15.67
C GLY A 283 -86.15 -32.76 -16.21
N GLU A 284 -87.18 -32.66 -17.06
CA GLU A 284 -87.64 -31.38 -17.61
C GLU A 284 -88.15 -30.39 -16.54
N SER A 285 -88.61 -30.91 -15.39
CA SER A 285 -89.13 -30.09 -14.29
C SER A 285 -88.07 -29.20 -13.67
N LEU A 286 -86.77 -29.51 -13.83
CA LEU A 286 -85.68 -28.60 -13.46
C LEU A 286 -85.76 -27.26 -14.19
N GLN A 287 -86.33 -27.26 -15.40
CA GLN A 287 -86.46 -26.07 -16.22
C GLN A 287 -87.78 -25.33 -15.97
N TYR A 288 -88.65 -25.85 -15.10
CA TYR A 288 -89.95 -25.24 -14.87
C TYR A 288 -89.80 -23.91 -14.15
N ILE A 289 -90.67 -22.99 -14.54
CA ILE A 289 -90.67 -21.61 -14.10
C ILE A 289 -91.58 -21.51 -12.87
N LEU A 290 -91.02 -21.02 -11.76
CA LEU A 290 -91.76 -20.75 -10.54
C LEU A 290 -92.54 -19.45 -10.72
N VAL A 291 -93.85 -19.50 -10.52
CA VAL A 291 -94.74 -18.32 -10.63
C VAL A 291 -95.58 -18.18 -9.37
N GLU A 292 -96.05 -16.97 -9.09
CA GLU A 292 -96.80 -16.68 -7.85
C GLU A 292 -98.12 -17.47 -7.74
N ASP A 293 -98.89 -17.50 -8.83
CA ASP A 293 -100.22 -18.11 -8.88
C ASP A 293 -100.57 -18.76 -10.24
N GLN A 294 -101.70 -19.46 -10.27
CA GLN A 294 -102.18 -20.12 -11.49
C GLN A 294 -102.51 -19.12 -12.62
N LYS A 295 -102.91 -17.89 -12.27
CA LYS A 295 -103.21 -16.83 -13.23
C LYS A 295 -101.95 -16.42 -14.01
N SER A 296 -100.83 -16.31 -13.30
CA SER A 296 -99.50 -16.04 -13.87
C SER A 296 -99.04 -17.17 -14.80
N SER A 297 -99.35 -18.43 -14.48
CA SER A 297 -99.09 -19.57 -15.38
C SER A 297 -99.84 -19.42 -16.71
N ILE A 298 -101.13 -19.08 -16.67
CA ILE A 298 -101.96 -18.94 -17.87
C ILE A 298 -101.48 -17.78 -18.74
N GLY A 299 -101.14 -16.64 -18.14
CA GLY A 299 -100.57 -15.49 -18.86
C GLY A 299 -99.27 -15.84 -19.59
N SER A 300 -98.39 -16.61 -18.95
CA SER A 300 -97.16 -17.08 -19.59
C SER A 300 -97.40 -18.03 -20.75
N ILE A 301 -98.37 -18.95 -20.62
CA ILE A 301 -98.75 -19.88 -21.69
C ILE A 301 -99.29 -19.12 -22.90
N GLN A 302 -100.17 -18.15 -22.69
CA GLN A 302 -100.73 -17.32 -23.77
C GLN A 302 -99.63 -16.55 -24.51
N TYR A 303 -98.63 -16.04 -23.80
CA TYR A 303 -97.48 -15.38 -24.43
C TYR A 303 -96.67 -16.33 -25.30
N LEU A 304 -96.36 -17.53 -24.80
CA LEU A 304 -95.63 -18.53 -25.58
C LEU A 304 -96.40 -18.94 -26.84
N GLN A 305 -97.73 -19.10 -26.72
CA GLN A 305 -98.60 -19.39 -27.87
C GLN A 305 -98.62 -18.23 -28.88
N LYS A 306 -98.75 -16.99 -28.43
CA LYS A 306 -98.80 -15.80 -29.29
C LYS A 306 -97.48 -15.57 -30.03
N THR A 307 -96.36 -15.85 -29.38
CA THR A 307 -95.02 -15.61 -29.93
C THR A 307 -94.42 -16.83 -30.63
N GLY A 308 -95.08 -18.00 -30.56
CA GLY A 308 -94.56 -19.25 -31.12
C GLY A 308 -93.25 -19.71 -30.46
N ALA A 309 -92.95 -19.21 -29.25
CA ALA A 309 -91.63 -19.34 -28.64
C ALA A 309 -91.39 -20.69 -27.92
N GLY A 310 -92.16 -21.72 -28.26
CA GLY A 310 -92.00 -23.09 -27.74
C GLY A 310 -92.90 -23.41 -26.54
N ARG A 311 -92.49 -24.43 -25.76
CA ARG A 311 -93.24 -24.95 -24.60
C ARG A 311 -92.40 -24.81 -23.32
N SER A 312 -93.08 -24.54 -22.21
CA SER A 312 -92.48 -24.47 -20.87
C SER A 312 -93.45 -25.00 -19.81
N GLY A 313 -92.91 -25.48 -18.69
CA GLY A 313 -93.69 -25.84 -17.50
C GLY A 313 -93.68 -24.71 -16.47
N PHE A 314 -94.77 -24.59 -15.72
CA PHE A 314 -94.96 -23.54 -14.72
C PHE A 314 -95.42 -24.15 -13.40
N ILE A 315 -94.81 -23.74 -12.30
CA ILE A 315 -95.13 -24.21 -10.95
C ILE A 315 -95.71 -23.01 -10.15
N PRO A 316 -97.03 -22.97 -9.93
CA PRO A 316 -97.68 -21.90 -9.17
C PRO A 316 -97.48 -22.09 -7.65
N MET A 317 -96.65 -21.25 -7.03
CA MET A 317 -96.23 -21.35 -5.63
C MET A 317 -97.39 -21.41 -4.63
N SER A 318 -98.47 -20.68 -4.90
CA SER A 318 -99.68 -20.65 -4.06
C SER A 318 -100.55 -21.92 -4.14
N SER A 319 -100.37 -22.75 -5.16
CA SER A 319 -101.29 -23.86 -5.50
C SER A 319 -100.61 -25.22 -5.61
N VAL A 320 -99.30 -25.32 -5.33
CA VAL A 320 -98.57 -26.60 -5.33
C VAL A 320 -99.14 -27.51 -4.23
N ARG A 321 -99.51 -28.73 -4.60
CA ARG A 321 -99.97 -29.77 -3.68
C ARG A 321 -98.90 -30.84 -3.55
N SER A 322 -98.62 -31.26 -2.33
CA SER A 322 -97.74 -32.40 -2.09
C SER A 322 -98.46 -33.68 -2.48
N MET A 323 -97.71 -34.68 -2.94
CA MET A 323 -98.26 -35.99 -3.21
C MET A 323 -98.58 -36.63 -1.86
N GLU A 324 -99.87 -36.84 -1.56
CA GLU A 324 -100.29 -37.43 -0.29
C GLU A 324 -99.74 -38.86 -0.19
N SER A 325 -98.73 -39.05 0.67
CA SER A 325 -98.32 -40.37 1.14
C SER A 325 -99.02 -40.65 2.47
N ASP A 326 -99.44 -41.90 2.68
CA ASP A 326 -99.95 -42.33 3.97
C ASP A 326 -98.87 -42.07 5.03
N PRO A 327 -99.12 -41.24 6.07
CA PRO A 327 -98.14 -40.93 7.10
C PRO A 327 -97.64 -42.16 7.87
N LYS A 328 -98.31 -43.32 7.75
CA LYS A 328 -97.89 -44.60 8.33
C LYS A 328 -96.81 -45.33 7.52
N ILE A 329 -96.54 -44.92 6.28
CA ILE A 329 -95.56 -45.52 5.38
C ILE A 329 -94.56 -44.42 4.95
N ARG A 330 -93.79 -43.91 5.90
CA ARG A 330 -92.67 -43.01 5.60
C ARG A 330 -91.40 -43.83 5.38
N PRO A 331 -90.72 -43.68 4.24
CA PRO A 331 -89.42 -44.32 4.02
C PRO A 331 -88.39 -43.81 5.03
N GLU A 332 -87.33 -44.59 5.24
CA GLU A 332 -86.23 -44.20 6.12
C GLU A 332 -85.71 -42.80 5.75
N PRO A 333 -85.55 -41.87 6.71
CA PRO A 333 -85.12 -40.50 6.42
C PRO A 333 -83.80 -40.43 5.63
N SER A 334 -82.89 -41.37 5.84
CA SER A 334 -81.61 -41.47 5.11
C SER A 334 -81.76 -41.79 3.63
N LYS A 335 -82.88 -42.40 3.21
CA LYS A 335 -83.15 -42.76 1.82
C LYS A 335 -84.05 -41.75 1.12
N MET A 336 -84.47 -40.66 1.75
CA MET A 336 -85.25 -39.61 1.08
C MET A 336 -84.34 -38.67 0.31
N LEU A 337 -84.56 -38.51 -0.99
CA LEU A 337 -83.73 -37.62 -1.82
C LEU A 337 -83.80 -36.16 -1.35
N LEU A 338 -84.95 -35.73 -0.82
CA LEU A 338 -85.16 -34.40 -0.26
C LEU A 338 -84.19 -34.06 0.89
N ASN A 339 -83.66 -35.06 1.60
CA ASN A 339 -82.72 -34.84 2.71
C ASN A 339 -81.26 -34.70 2.25
N HIS A 340 -80.96 -34.99 0.98
CA HIS A 340 -79.64 -34.83 0.35
C HIS A 340 -79.58 -33.61 -0.57
N ILE A 341 -80.54 -32.68 -0.42
CA ILE A 341 -80.58 -31.41 -1.14
C ILE A 341 -80.79 -30.25 -0.19
N THR A 342 -80.14 -29.13 -0.50
CA THR A 342 -80.41 -27.84 0.14
C THR A 342 -81.40 -27.05 -0.71
N VAL A 343 -82.49 -26.58 -0.08
CA VAL A 343 -83.55 -25.81 -0.74
C VAL A 343 -83.50 -24.36 -0.29
N LYS A 344 -83.55 -23.42 -1.24
CA LYS A 344 -83.59 -21.98 -0.95
C LYS A 344 -84.80 -21.63 -0.06
N SER A 345 -84.61 -20.70 0.87
CA SER A 345 -85.66 -20.24 1.79
C SER A 345 -86.92 -19.78 1.05
N GLY A 346 -88.09 -20.22 1.50
CA GLY A 346 -89.39 -19.90 0.88
C GLY A 346 -89.90 -20.95 -0.11
N PHE A 347 -89.05 -21.85 -0.60
CA PHE A 347 -89.43 -22.84 -1.64
C PHE A 347 -89.58 -24.28 -1.14
N LYS A 348 -89.48 -24.50 0.19
CA LYS A 348 -89.55 -25.85 0.80
C LYS A 348 -90.79 -26.65 0.38
N LYS A 349 -91.97 -26.00 0.31
CA LYS A 349 -93.21 -26.65 -0.11
C LYS A 349 -93.16 -27.20 -1.54
N ILE A 350 -92.41 -26.54 -2.42
CA ILE A 350 -92.27 -26.94 -3.82
C ILE A 350 -91.33 -28.13 -3.94
N ALA A 351 -90.19 -28.05 -3.25
CA ALA A 351 -89.25 -29.18 -3.19
C ALA A 351 -89.90 -30.41 -2.54
N ASP A 352 -90.65 -30.24 -1.46
CA ASP A 352 -91.42 -31.32 -0.83
C ASP A 352 -92.46 -31.95 -1.77
N ALA A 353 -93.19 -31.13 -2.52
CA ALA A 353 -94.17 -31.65 -3.46
C ALA A 353 -93.57 -32.47 -4.62
N LEU A 354 -92.40 -32.04 -5.13
CA LEU A 354 -91.75 -32.69 -6.26
C LEU A 354 -90.79 -33.82 -5.88
N LEU A 355 -90.23 -33.80 -4.68
CA LEU A 355 -89.18 -34.73 -4.25
C LEU A 355 -89.47 -35.43 -2.92
N GLY A 356 -90.50 -35.04 -2.17
CA GLY A 356 -90.83 -35.64 -0.86
C GLY A 356 -91.26 -37.10 -0.94
N HIS A 357 -91.72 -37.55 -2.11
CA HIS A 357 -92.10 -38.94 -2.40
C HIS A 357 -90.94 -39.76 -3.00
N VAL A 358 -89.75 -39.17 -3.13
CA VAL A 358 -88.63 -39.74 -3.88
C VAL A 358 -87.63 -40.39 -2.95
N ILE A 359 -87.36 -41.67 -3.21
CA ILE A 359 -86.38 -42.48 -2.50
C ILE A 359 -85.13 -42.61 -3.34
N VAL A 360 -83.95 -42.50 -2.72
CA VAL A 360 -82.65 -42.73 -3.34
C VAL A 360 -82.05 -44.07 -2.89
N THR A 361 -81.47 -44.82 -3.84
CA THR A 361 -80.78 -46.09 -3.61
C THR A 361 -79.42 -46.10 -4.32
N ASP A 362 -78.57 -47.07 -4.00
CA ASP A 362 -77.29 -47.23 -4.68
C ASP A 362 -77.39 -48.15 -5.91
N ASP A 363 -78.24 -49.18 -5.84
CA ASP A 363 -78.32 -50.24 -6.86
C ASP A 363 -79.71 -50.31 -7.54
N PRO A 364 -79.78 -50.49 -8.87
CA PRO A 364 -81.06 -50.67 -9.58
C PRO A 364 -81.87 -51.88 -9.13
N LYS A 365 -81.23 -52.97 -8.66
CA LYS A 365 -81.99 -54.14 -8.17
C LYS A 365 -82.64 -53.83 -6.82
N GLU A 366 -81.93 -53.12 -5.94
CA GLU A 366 -82.51 -52.60 -4.70
C GLU A 366 -83.71 -51.67 -4.99
N ALA A 367 -83.62 -50.83 -6.02
CA ALA A 367 -84.73 -49.97 -6.42
C ALA A 367 -85.99 -50.76 -6.81
N ILE A 368 -85.83 -51.86 -7.58
CA ILE A 368 -86.94 -52.75 -7.95
C ILE A 368 -87.53 -53.45 -6.72
N ASP A 369 -86.68 -53.95 -5.82
CA ASP A 369 -87.12 -54.60 -4.58
C ASP A 369 -87.92 -53.66 -3.68
N ILE A 370 -87.48 -52.41 -3.54
CA ILE A 370 -88.19 -51.39 -2.77
C ILE A 370 -89.53 -51.05 -3.43
N TRP A 371 -89.56 -50.92 -4.76
CA TRP A 371 -90.81 -50.64 -5.49
C TRP A 371 -91.85 -51.74 -5.28
N ASN A 372 -91.45 -53.01 -5.44
CA ASN A 372 -92.35 -54.17 -5.30
C ASN A 372 -92.88 -54.37 -3.88
N ARG A 373 -92.15 -53.90 -2.86
CA ARG A 373 -92.56 -53.99 -1.44
C ARG A 373 -93.49 -52.87 -1.01
N ASN A 374 -93.45 -51.72 -1.70
CA ASN A 374 -94.16 -50.51 -1.30
C ASN A 374 -95.53 -50.40 -1.97
N GLY A 375 -96.61 -50.48 -1.18
CA GLY A 375 -97.99 -50.23 -1.62
C GLY A 375 -98.38 -48.75 -1.71
N SER A 376 -97.40 -47.85 -1.71
CA SER A 376 -97.59 -46.38 -1.68
C SER A 376 -97.07 -45.73 -2.95
N LEU A 377 -97.64 -44.58 -3.31
CA LEU A 377 -97.15 -43.75 -4.40
C LEU A 377 -95.75 -43.20 -4.06
N GLN A 378 -94.69 -43.84 -4.57
CA GLN A 378 -93.30 -43.36 -4.47
C GLN A 378 -92.53 -43.51 -5.80
N THR A 379 -91.57 -42.61 -6.03
CA THR A 379 -90.55 -42.75 -7.08
C THR A 379 -89.25 -43.20 -6.43
N ILE A 380 -88.50 -44.08 -7.09
CA ILE A 380 -87.21 -44.53 -6.61
C ILE A 380 -86.16 -44.19 -7.65
N VAL A 381 -85.03 -43.63 -7.23
CA VAL A 381 -83.91 -43.28 -8.10
C VAL A 381 -82.61 -43.84 -7.57
N THR A 382 -81.73 -44.30 -8.44
CA THR A 382 -80.36 -44.68 -8.06
C THR A 382 -79.44 -43.44 -8.05
N LYS A 383 -78.34 -43.46 -7.29
CA LYS A 383 -77.33 -42.37 -7.37
C LYS A 383 -76.81 -42.13 -8.79
N GLU A 384 -76.82 -43.17 -9.62
CA GLU A 384 -76.41 -43.12 -11.03
C GLU A 384 -77.51 -42.58 -11.98
N GLY A 385 -78.73 -42.36 -11.47
CA GLY A 385 -79.82 -41.70 -12.22
C GLY A 385 -80.81 -42.65 -12.91
N ASP A 386 -80.86 -43.92 -12.55
CA ASP A 386 -81.94 -44.82 -13.00
C ASP A 386 -83.19 -44.58 -12.15
N VAL A 387 -84.34 -44.34 -12.78
CA VAL A 387 -85.59 -43.92 -12.12
C VAL A 387 -86.68 -44.95 -12.35
N ILE A 388 -87.36 -45.36 -11.27
CA ILE A 388 -88.62 -46.10 -11.28
C ILE A 388 -89.72 -45.15 -10.80
N SER A 389 -90.62 -44.78 -11.70
CA SER A 389 -91.73 -43.89 -11.36
C SER A 389 -92.78 -44.59 -10.49
N HIS A 390 -93.63 -43.80 -9.83
CA HIS A 390 -94.83 -44.27 -9.11
C HIS A 390 -95.74 -45.21 -9.91
N GLN A 391 -95.70 -45.12 -11.24
CA GLN A 391 -96.51 -45.92 -12.17
C GLN A 391 -95.79 -47.20 -12.61
N GLY A 392 -94.56 -47.45 -12.12
CA GLY A 392 -93.73 -48.59 -12.50
C GLY A 392 -92.95 -48.39 -13.81
N VAL A 393 -92.87 -47.16 -14.33
CA VAL A 393 -92.06 -46.87 -15.52
C VAL A 393 -90.60 -46.76 -15.13
N ILE A 394 -89.75 -47.61 -15.72
CA ILE A 394 -88.31 -47.63 -15.49
C ILE A 394 -87.61 -46.83 -16.61
N THR A 395 -86.79 -45.85 -16.21
CA THR A 395 -86.00 -45.01 -17.11
C THR A 395 -84.53 -45.07 -16.68
N GLY A 396 -83.61 -45.32 -17.61
CA GLY A 396 -82.18 -45.44 -17.31
C GLY A 396 -81.32 -45.29 -18.57
N GLY A 397 -80.00 -45.11 -18.42
CA GLY A 397 -79.08 -44.91 -19.56
C GLY A 397 -77.67 -44.42 -19.19
N CYS A 398 -76.82 -44.16 -20.19
CA CYS A 398 -75.42 -43.73 -19.97
C CYS A 398 -75.27 -42.25 -19.59
N LYS A 399 -74.34 -41.98 -18.65
CA LYS A 399 -73.96 -40.65 -18.14
C LYS A 399 -73.48 -39.65 -19.20
N GLU A 400 -72.83 -40.09 -20.28
CA GLU A 400 -72.02 -39.22 -21.17
C GLU A 400 -72.81 -38.19 -22.00
N LYS A 401 -74.15 -38.22 -22.03
CA LYS A 401 -74.98 -37.17 -22.67
C LYS A 401 -75.78 -36.31 -21.69
N LEU A 402 -75.68 -36.58 -20.39
CA LEU A 402 -76.34 -35.82 -19.32
C LEU A 402 -75.39 -34.74 -18.77
N ALA A 403 -74.83 -33.89 -19.63
CA ALA A 403 -74.22 -32.64 -19.19
C ALA A 403 -75.34 -31.66 -18.79
N GLY A 404 -75.90 -31.98 -17.64
CA GLY A 404 -77.08 -31.41 -17.07
C GLY A 404 -77.00 -29.95 -16.70
N ILE A 405 -78.16 -29.35 -16.44
CA ILE A 405 -78.22 -27.94 -16.02
C ILE A 405 -77.56 -27.78 -14.65
N LEU A 406 -77.71 -28.77 -13.77
CA LEU A 406 -77.11 -28.74 -12.42
C LEU A 406 -75.59 -28.95 -12.45
N ALA A 407 -75.09 -29.87 -13.28
CA ALA A 407 -73.65 -30.11 -13.41
C ALA A 407 -72.89 -28.86 -13.93
N LYS A 408 -73.47 -28.16 -14.91
CA LYS A 408 -72.89 -26.92 -15.46
C LYS A 408 -72.92 -25.74 -14.48
N LYS A 409 -73.93 -25.69 -13.62
CA LYS A 409 -74.01 -24.70 -12.53
C LYS A 409 -73.03 -24.98 -11.41
N HIS A 410 -72.72 -26.25 -11.15
CA HIS A 410 -71.69 -26.62 -10.19
C HIS A 410 -70.28 -26.31 -10.72
N GLU A 411 -70.08 -26.35 -12.05
CA GLU A 411 -68.82 -25.95 -12.69
C GLU A 411 -68.60 -24.43 -12.70
N LEU A 412 -69.67 -23.64 -12.65
CA LEU A 412 -69.67 -22.18 -12.54
C LEU A 412 -69.37 -21.69 -11.12
#